data_AF-A0A1I4DHP7-F1
#
_entry.id   AF-A0A1I4DHP7-F1
#
_cell.length_a   1.000
_cell.length_b   1.000
_cell.length_c   1.000
_cell.angle_alpha   90.00
_cell.angle_beta   90.00
_cell.angle_gamma   90.00
#
_symmetry.space_group_name_H-M   'P 1'
#
loop_
_entity.id
_entity.type
_entity.pdbx_description
1 polymer ?
#
loop_
_entity_poly.entity_id
_entity_poly.type
_entity_poly.pdbx_seq_one_letter_code
_entity_poly.pdbx_strand_id
1 'polypeptide(L)'
;MQEVQHQPTPAPAAPGNPPRRLWRTAAERTADKAAAAALAARAGIEAQRARDQREMERLEAEREHLKLQAELAAERKRLDDEATVERKTKSAALRKKISLAVVLAFANVGVNAAAILGQVLALVLGLSWPWWAAVPLALVVESVAINVGYFAHDKLIKGYSAVWLRLLSYGIGAGVGWFNYEHNHALEATGDFAGVFGAASLLSPVLWQIYSQWRHWEDMRSQGLLEERALRFPWPRRVLWAGETFYIYRRAIRHGVQDVAEADRRFRPDYERMRRAKKQPAPVEMPADVASLAGALNRYTETRIRPGEPLGPVALDDQSATALATGRDVEPPLSGLGRMVRPGDPRPVGHLVAFELPRRPVAQPFGDRLVLPPFIGTLSVDEGLPVVEPVADQGADATDSRPVSDRKRPTEQDRKRAVRFYINRAKKLNPPSKRDLADWTGFSETWALDRMQEGRQIMAEEGWTFDKNGAPTPPPPVAEPVASTSAPATVNGSVNGHSSTGGDS
;
A
#
# COMPACT_ATOMS: atom_id res chain seq x y z
N MET A 1 -25.61 48.05 -28.45
CA MET A 1 -26.45 49.25 -28.33
C MET A 1 -25.53 50.39 -27.92
N GLN A 2 -25.12 51.21 -28.88
CA GLN A 2 -24.24 52.37 -28.66
C GLN A 2 -25.12 53.59 -28.39
N GLU A 3 -24.88 54.23 -27.25
CA GLU A 3 -25.58 55.43 -26.80
C GLU A 3 -24.95 56.64 -27.51
N VAL A 4 -25.61 57.07 -28.58
CA VAL A 4 -25.20 58.24 -29.38
C VAL A 4 -25.56 59.50 -28.59
N GLN A 5 -24.58 60.09 -27.90
CA GLN A 5 -24.73 61.39 -27.25
C GLN A 5 -24.90 62.50 -28.30
N HIS A 6 -26.11 63.03 -28.41
CA HIS A 6 -26.41 64.26 -29.16
C HIS A 6 -25.73 65.47 -28.50
N GLN A 7 -24.73 66.03 -29.17
CA GLN A 7 -24.20 67.36 -28.82
C GLN A 7 -25.19 68.45 -29.25
N PRO A 8 -25.57 69.38 -28.35
CA PRO A 8 -26.41 70.52 -28.69
C PRO A 8 -25.68 71.50 -29.60
N THR A 9 -26.33 71.87 -30.69
CA THR A 9 -25.86 72.87 -31.65
C THR A 9 -25.74 74.24 -30.97
N PRO A 10 -24.57 74.92 -31.02
CA PRO A 10 -24.43 76.23 -30.42
C PRO A 10 -25.27 77.27 -31.17
N ALA A 11 -26.07 78.02 -30.42
CA ALA A 11 -26.91 79.10 -30.91
C ALA A 11 -26.08 80.22 -31.58
N PRO A 12 -26.59 80.85 -32.66
CA PRO A 12 -25.90 81.93 -33.36
C PRO A 12 -25.67 83.12 -32.42
N ALA A 13 -24.41 83.50 -32.28
CA ALA A 13 -23.98 84.63 -31.46
C ALA A 13 -24.62 85.94 -31.97
N ALA A 14 -25.20 86.70 -31.05
CA ALA A 14 -25.71 88.05 -31.29
C ALA A 14 -24.59 88.98 -31.82
N PRO A 15 -24.91 89.95 -32.70
CA PRO A 15 -23.94 90.93 -33.19
C PRO A 15 -23.43 91.81 -32.05
N GLY A 16 -22.23 91.48 -31.56
CA GLY A 16 -21.53 92.23 -30.54
C GLY A 16 -21.03 93.59 -31.04
N ASN A 17 -21.08 94.58 -30.15
CA ASN A 17 -20.55 95.93 -30.30
C ASN A 17 -19.23 96.00 -31.09
N PRO A 18 -19.03 97.02 -31.94
CA PRO A 18 -17.80 97.22 -32.68
C PRO A 18 -16.60 97.31 -31.71
N PRO A 19 -15.46 96.68 -32.03
CA PRO A 19 -14.31 96.65 -31.13
C PRO A 19 -13.80 98.07 -30.90
N ARG A 20 -13.80 98.53 -29.65
CA ARG A 20 -13.08 99.72 -29.16
C ARG A 20 -11.55 99.53 -29.27
N ARG A 21 -11.03 99.22 -30.47
CA ARG A 21 -9.59 98.97 -30.72
C ARG A 21 -8.85 100.19 -31.27
N LEU A 22 -9.54 101.26 -31.66
CA LEU A 22 -8.92 102.35 -32.43
C LEU A 22 -8.30 103.49 -31.58
N TRP A 23 -8.43 103.47 -30.25
CA TRP A 23 -7.97 104.58 -29.39
C TRP A 23 -7.17 104.12 -28.16
N ARG A 24 -6.28 103.12 -28.32
CA ARG A 24 -5.37 102.73 -27.24
C ARG A 24 -4.18 103.69 -27.14
N THR A 25 -3.98 104.24 -25.95
CA THR A 25 -2.86 105.14 -25.64
C THR A 25 -1.52 104.42 -25.81
N ALA A 26 -0.41 105.16 -26.04
CA ALA A 26 0.92 104.55 -26.17
C ALA A 26 1.32 103.75 -24.91
N ALA A 27 0.87 104.18 -23.74
CA ALA A 27 1.06 103.50 -22.45
C ALA A 27 0.30 102.16 -22.37
N GLU A 28 -0.90 102.06 -22.92
CA GLU A 28 -1.63 100.79 -23.00
C GLU A 28 -0.92 99.78 -23.92
N ARG A 29 -0.30 100.25 -25.01
CA ARG A 29 0.47 99.38 -25.91
C ARG A 29 1.76 98.85 -25.27
N THR A 30 2.44 99.63 -24.43
CA THR A 30 3.62 99.14 -23.69
C THR A 30 3.21 98.20 -22.56
N ALA A 31 2.11 98.47 -21.86
CA ALA A 31 1.53 97.57 -20.87
C ALA A 31 1.09 96.23 -21.48
N ASP A 32 0.42 96.25 -22.64
CA ASP A 32 0.03 95.05 -23.39
C ASP A 32 1.26 94.21 -23.81
N LYS A 33 2.34 94.87 -24.26
CA LYS A 33 3.60 94.18 -24.60
C LYS A 33 4.27 93.57 -23.38
N ALA A 34 4.29 94.27 -22.24
CA ALA A 34 4.84 93.74 -21.00
C ALA A 34 4.02 92.57 -20.46
N ALA A 35 2.68 92.65 -20.55
CA ALA A 35 1.78 91.56 -20.19
C ALA A 35 1.96 90.34 -21.11
N ALA A 36 2.12 90.56 -22.42
CA ALA A 36 2.41 89.50 -23.38
C ALA A 36 3.77 88.83 -23.12
N ALA A 37 4.81 89.61 -22.79
CA ALA A 37 6.12 89.08 -22.41
C ALA A 37 6.07 88.27 -21.10
N ALA A 38 5.32 88.75 -20.10
CA ALA A 38 5.11 88.02 -18.85
C ALA A 38 4.33 86.70 -19.05
N LEU A 39 3.33 86.69 -19.94
CA LEU A 39 2.61 85.47 -20.32
C LEU A 39 3.52 84.48 -21.07
N ALA A 40 4.35 84.97 -22.00
CA ALA A 40 5.33 84.14 -22.70
C ALA A 40 6.37 83.53 -21.74
N ALA A 41 6.85 84.31 -20.77
CA ALA A 41 7.77 83.81 -19.74
C ALA A 41 7.11 82.74 -18.85
N ARG A 42 5.85 82.94 -18.44
CA ARG A 42 5.09 81.93 -17.67
C ARG A 42 4.86 80.66 -18.48
N ALA A 43 4.46 80.79 -19.75
CA ALA A 43 4.29 79.65 -20.65
C ALA A 43 5.60 78.87 -20.86
N GLY A 44 6.74 79.56 -20.91
CA GLY A 44 8.06 78.93 -20.97
C GLY A 44 8.38 78.11 -19.71
N ILE A 45 8.12 78.66 -18.52
CA ILE A 45 8.33 77.96 -17.24
C ILE A 45 7.39 76.76 -17.11
N GLU A 46 6.12 76.89 -17.50
CA GLU A 46 5.16 75.80 -17.50
C GLU A 46 5.55 74.69 -18.49
N ALA A 47 6.02 75.05 -19.68
CA ALA A 47 6.53 74.09 -20.65
C ALA A 47 7.77 73.34 -20.15
N GLN A 48 8.67 74.02 -19.42
CA GLN A 48 9.82 73.40 -18.78
C GLN A 48 9.37 72.39 -17.71
N ARG A 49 8.49 72.79 -16.79
CA ARG A 49 7.94 71.89 -15.76
C ARG A 49 7.24 70.68 -16.35
N ALA A 50 6.51 70.85 -17.45
CA ALA A 50 5.85 69.75 -18.15
C ALA A 50 6.84 68.77 -18.79
N ARG A 51 8.03 69.23 -19.22
CA ARG A 51 9.10 68.35 -19.72
C ARG A 51 9.76 67.59 -18.57
N ASP A 52 10.11 68.30 -17.50
CA ASP A 52 10.74 67.71 -16.32
C ASP A 52 9.83 66.66 -15.67
N GLN A 53 8.51 66.92 -15.63
CA GLN A 53 7.53 65.96 -15.12
C GLN A 53 7.46 64.69 -15.98
N ARG A 54 7.46 64.81 -17.31
CA ARG A 54 7.48 63.64 -18.21
C ARG A 54 8.77 62.84 -18.12
N GLU A 55 9.90 63.51 -17.87
CA GLU A 55 11.19 62.84 -17.68
C GLU A 55 11.21 62.05 -16.35
N MET A 56 10.68 62.63 -15.28
CA MET A 56 10.48 61.93 -14.01
C MET A 56 9.55 60.72 -14.15
N GLU A 57 8.41 60.86 -14.85
CA GLU A 57 7.49 59.75 -15.12
C GLU A 57 8.16 58.63 -15.93
N ARG A 58 9.04 58.95 -16.89
CA ARG A 58 9.80 57.95 -17.65
C ARG A 58 10.81 57.20 -16.78
N LEU A 59 11.55 57.92 -15.93
CA LEU A 59 12.51 57.30 -15.02
C LEU A 59 11.83 56.42 -13.98
N GLU A 60 10.65 56.81 -13.49
CA GLU A 60 9.83 55.99 -12.60
C GLU A 60 9.32 54.74 -13.31
N ALA A 61 8.78 54.86 -14.52
CA ALA A 61 8.33 53.73 -15.33
C ALA A 61 9.47 52.74 -15.63
N GLU A 62 10.69 53.23 -15.93
CA GLU A 62 11.86 52.37 -16.14
C GLU A 62 12.27 51.63 -14.86
N ARG A 63 12.24 52.31 -13.70
CA ARG A 63 12.53 51.68 -12.40
C ARG A 63 11.51 50.61 -12.05
N GLU A 64 10.23 50.84 -12.33
CA GLU A 64 9.18 49.84 -12.12
C GLU A 64 9.35 48.64 -13.06
N HIS A 65 9.67 48.88 -14.33
CA HIS A 65 9.91 47.81 -15.29
C HIS A 65 11.12 46.94 -14.90
N LEU A 66 12.22 47.56 -14.43
CA LEU A 66 13.38 46.82 -13.91
C LEU A 66 13.07 46.00 -12.66
N LYS A 67 12.23 46.54 -11.75
CA LYS A 67 11.77 45.80 -10.56
C LYS A 67 10.94 44.58 -10.96
N LEU A 68 10.00 44.74 -11.88
CA LEU A 68 9.17 43.64 -12.37
C LEU A 68 10.01 42.56 -13.07
N GLN A 69 11.00 42.95 -13.88
CA GLN A 69 11.92 41.98 -14.50
C GLN A 69 12.75 41.22 -13.46
N ALA A 70 13.25 41.91 -12.43
CA ALA A 70 14.00 41.28 -11.35
C ALA A 70 13.12 40.30 -10.55
N GLU A 71 11.86 40.65 -10.30
CA GLU A 71 10.89 39.79 -9.61
C GLU A 71 10.57 38.53 -10.43
N LEU A 72 10.30 38.69 -11.73
CA LEU A 72 10.06 37.56 -12.64
C LEU A 72 11.29 36.64 -12.76
N ALA A 73 12.49 37.20 -12.79
CA ALA A 73 13.73 36.42 -12.81
C ALA A 73 13.93 35.64 -11.49
N ALA A 74 13.59 36.24 -10.34
CA ALA A 74 13.64 35.58 -9.04
C ALA A 74 12.59 34.45 -8.94
N GLU A 75 11.38 34.66 -9.47
CA GLU A 75 10.34 33.64 -9.50
C GLU A 75 10.73 32.45 -10.38
N ARG A 76 11.26 32.69 -11.58
CA ARG A 76 11.78 31.62 -12.45
C ARG A 76 12.86 30.80 -11.76
N LYS A 77 13.78 31.46 -11.06
CA LYS A 77 14.84 30.78 -10.31
C LYS A 77 14.27 29.89 -9.19
N ARG A 78 13.23 30.35 -8.48
CA ARG A 78 12.55 29.54 -7.45
C ARG A 78 11.89 28.29 -8.05
N LEU A 79 11.21 28.45 -9.18
CA LEU A 79 10.59 27.32 -9.89
C LEU A 79 11.62 26.31 -10.38
N ASP A 80 12.75 26.78 -10.91
CA ASP A 80 13.86 25.91 -11.32
C ASP A 80 14.49 25.18 -10.12
N ASP A 81 14.71 25.89 -9.00
CA ASP A 81 15.24 25.31 -7.77
C ASP A 81 14.27 24.23 -7.23
N GLU A 82 12.96 24.49 -7.18
CA GLU A 82 11.94 23.52 -6.80
C GLU A 82 11.92 22.30 -7.73
N ALA A 83 11.97 22.51 -9.04
CA ALA A 83 12.02 21.44 -10.04
C ALA A 83 13.29 20.58 -9.88
N THR A 84 14.44 21.18 -9.56
CA THR A 84 15.68 20.41 -9.31
C THR A 84 15.60 19.60 -8.03
N VAL A 85 14.99 20.13 -6.96
CA VAL A 85 14.75 19.39 -5.71
C VAL A 85 13.81 18.23 -5.96
N GLU A 86 12.73 18.43 -6.73
CA GLU A 86 11.79 17.37 -7.10
C GLU A 86 12.47 16.27 -7.95
N ARG A 87 13.30 16.65 -8.93
CA ARG A 87 14.09 15.69 -9.73
C ARG A 87 15.10 14.91 -8.87
N LYS A 88 15.79 15.58 -7.94
CA LYS A 88 16.74 14.93 -7.01
C LYS A 88 16.03 13.95 -6.06
N THR A 89 14.88 14.32 -5.51
CA THR A 89 14.11 13.42 -4.63
C THR A 89 13.53 12.22 -5.38
N LYS A 90 12.95 12.43 -6.58
CA LYS A 90 12.46 11.35 -7.45
C LYS A 90 13.58 10.40 -7.87
N SER A 91 14.73 10.92 -8.30
CA SER A 91 15.88 10.10 -8.71
C SER A 91 16.50 9.33 -7.53
N ALA A 92 16.58 9.93 -6.33
CA ALA A 92 17.03 9.23 -5.13
C ALA A 92 16.09 8.08 -4.74
N ALA A 93 14.78 8.29 -4.84
CA ALA A 93 13.79 7.24 -4.62
C ALA A 93 13.89 6.12 -5.67
N LEU A 94 14.09 6.47 -6.95
CA LEU A 94 14.28 5.51 -8.04
C LEU A 94 15.56 4.68 -7.83
N ARG A 95 16.69 5.31 -7.48
CA ARG A 95 17.97 4.64 -7.19
C ARG A 95 17.83 3.65 -6.05
N LYS A 96 17.13 4.00 -4.95
CA LYS A 96 16.85 3.07 -3.85
C LYS A 96 16.00 1.87 -4.28
N LYS A 97 15.00 2.09 -5.14
CA LYS A 97 14.17 1.00 -5.68
C LYS A 97 14.99 0.08 -6.59
N ILE A 98 15.81 0.65 -7.46
CA ILE A 98 16.69 -0.11 -8.37
C ILE A 98 17.73 -0.89 -7.56
N SER A 99 18.39 -0.28 -6.57
CA SER A 99 19.40 -0.97 -5.76
C SER A 99 18.81 -2.16 -4.99
N LEU A 100 17.61 -1.99 -4.42
CA LEU A 100 16.91 -3.09 -3.74
C LEU A 100 16.56 -4.22 -4.74
N ALA A 101 16.03 -3.87 -5.91
CA ALA A 101 15.70 -4.85 -6.94
C ALA A 101 16.95 -5.61 -7.42
N VAL A 102 18.08 -4.92 -7.59
CA VAL A 102 19.36 -5.52 -7.96
C VAL A 102 19.86 -6.46 -6.87
N VAL A 103 19.86 -6.05 -5.60
CA VAL A 103 20.29 -6.90 -4.47
C VAL A 103 19.41 -8.16 -4.39
N LEU A 104 18.10 -8.03 -4.55
CA LEU A 104 17.18 -9.17 -4.55
C LEU A 104 17.38 -10.07 -5.77
N ALA A 105 17.65 -9.50 -6.95
CA ALA A 105 17.95 -10.28 -8.15
C ALA A 105 19.25 -11.07 -7.98
N PHE A 106 20.32 -10.45 -7.47
CA PHE A 106 21.59 -11.13 -7.18
C PHE A 106 21.40 -12.24 -6.15
N ALA A 107 20.66 -12.00 -5.06
CA ALA A 107 20.37 -13.02 -4.06
C ALA A 107 19.62 -14.21 -4.67
N ASN A 108 18.59 -13.97 -5.49
CA ASN A 108 17.84 -15.04 -6.15
C ASN A 108 18.69 -15.83 -7.15
N VAL A 109 19.49 -15.13 -7.97
CA VAL A 109 20.42 -15.79 -8.92
C VAL A 109 21.45 -16.62 -8.16
N GLY A 110 22.00 -16.10 -7.06
CA GLY A 110 22.98 -16.82 -6.23
C GLY A 110 22.41 -18.08 -5.58
N VAL A 111 21.20 -18.00 -5.00
CA VAL A 111 20.52 -19.16 -4.38
C VAL A 111 20.20 -20.23 -5.43
N ASN A 112 19.71 -19.84 -6.60
CA ASN A 112 19.40 -20.79 -7.67
C ASN A 112 20.67 -21.42 -8.26
N ALA A 113 21.75 -20.65 -8.45
CA ALA A 113 23.03 -21.21 -8.87
C ALA A 113 23.56 -22.26 -7.86
N ALA A 114 23.45 -21.98 -6.56
CA ALA A 114 23.82 -22.94 -5.52
C ALA A 114 22.93 -24.19 -5.54
N ALA A 115 21.63 -24.04 -5.77
CA ALA A 115 20.69 -25.16 -5.90
C ALA A 115 21.01 -26.04 -7.12
N ILE A 116 21.25 -25.44 -8.30
CA ILE A 116 21.67 -26.15 -9.52
C ILE A 116 22.96 -26.91 -9.26
N LEU A 117 23.96 -26.26 -8.64
CA LEU A 117 25.23 -26.92 -8.34
C LEU A 117 25.04 -28.11 -7.39
N GLY A 118 24.22 -27.97 -6.35
CA GLY A 118 23.87 -29.06 -5.44
C GLY A 118 23.19 -30.23 -6.14
N GLN A 119 22.23 -29.96 -7.03
CA GLN A 119 21.55 -30.97 -7.84
C GLN A 119 22.49 -31.67 -8.81
N VAL A 120 23.37 -30.93 -9.49
CA VAL A 120 24.36 -31.49 -10.43
C VAL A 120 25.33 -32.40 -9.70
N LEU A 121 25.86 -31.97 -8.55
CA LEU A 121 26.71 -32.81 -7.70
C LEU A 121 25.95 -34.05 -7.23
N ALA A 122 24.68 -33.89 -6.86
CA ALA A 122 23.83 -35.01 -6.45
C ALA A 122 23.63 -36.07 -7.51
N LEU A 123 23.35 -35.64 -8.74
CA LEU A 123 23.19 -36.53 -9.87
C LEU A 123 24.51 -37.18 -10.28
N VAL A 124 25.60 -36.40 -10.36
CA VAL A 124 26.90 -36.89 -10.83
C VAL A 124 27.58 -37.79 -9.80
N LEU A 125 27.65 -37.38 -8.54
CA LEU A 125 28.37 -38.13 -7.50
C LEU A 125 27.48 -39.19 -6.84
N GLY A 126 26.19 -38.91 -6.64
CA GLY A 126 25.28 -39.84 -5.96
C GLY A 126 24.71 -40.92 -6.89
N LEU A 127 24.30 -40.54 -8.09
CA LEU A 127 23.65 -41.43 -9.05
C LEU A 127 24.55 -41.82 -10.22
N SER A 128 25.81 -41.35 -10.25
CA SER A 128 26.76 -41.58 -11.35
C SER A 128 26.22 -41.13 -12.72
N TRP A 129 25.37 -40.11 -12.75
CA TRP A 129 24.90 -39.54 -14.00
C TRP A 129 26.02 -38.77 -14.68
N PRO A 130 26.14 -38.83 -16.02
CA PRO A 130 27.09 -37.98 -16.72
C PRO A 130 26.69 -36.50 -16.56
N TRP A 131 27.68 -35.63 -16.36
CA TRP A 131 27.46 -34.20 -16.10
C TRP A 131 26.63 -33.50 -17.19
N TRP A 132 26.75 -33.96 -18.45
CA TRP A 132 26.01 -33.42 -19.58
C TRP A 132 24.51 -33.73 -19.52
N ALA A 133 24.08 -34.76 -18.78
CA ALA A 133 22.67 -35.06 -18.52
C ALA A 133 22.19 -34.39 -17.22
N ALA A 134 23.05 -34.31 -16.22
CA ALA A 134 22.74 -33.71 -14.92
C ALA A 134 22.47 -32.20 -15.01
N VAL A 135 23.28 -31.46 -15.77
CA VAL A 135 23.15 -29.99 -15.91
C VAL A 135 21.82 -29.58 -16.54
N PRO A 136 21.39 -30.13 -17.70
CA PRO A 136 20.07 -29.81 -18.26
C PRO A 136 18.92 -30.20 -17.35
N LEU A 137 18.99 -31.35 -16.66
CA LEU A 137 17.93 -31.78 -15.74
C LEU A 137 17.77 -30.80 -14.57
N ALA A 138 18.88 -30.40 -13.92
CA ALA A 138 18.88 -29.41 -12.86
C ALA A 138 18.30 -28.06 -13.34
N LEU A 139 18.71 -27.61 -14.53
CA LEU A 139 18.17 -26.38 -15.13
C LEU A 139 16.66 -26.47 -15.42
N VAL A 140 16.16 -27.63 -15.86
CA VAL A 140 14.72 -27.85 -16.08
C VAL A 140 13.94 -27.80 -14.77
N VAL A 141 14.41 -28.49 -13.73
CA VAL A 141 13.76 -28.50 -12.40
C VAL A 141 13.68 -27.08 -11.83
N GLU A 142 14.79 -26.34 -11.86
CA GLU A 142 14.83 -24.96 -11.36
C GLU A 142 14.00 -24.01 -12.24
N SER A 143 14.00 -24.18 -13.56
CA SER A 143 13.14 -23.39 -14.46
C SER A 143 11.66 -23.59 -14.15
N VAL A 144 11.22 -24.84 -13.93
CA VAL A 144 9.83 -25.14 -13.52
C VAL A 144 9.51 -24.50 -12.18
N ALA A 145 10.40 -24.59 -11.19
CA ALA A 145 10.20 -23.97 -9.87
C ALA A 145 10.04 -22.45 -9.98
N ILE A 146 10.92 -21.79 -10.74
CA ILE A 146 10.87 -20.34 -10.99
C ILE A 146 9.57 -19.98 -11.72
N ASN A 147 9.16 -20.76 -12.71
CA ASN A 147 7.98 -20.48 -13.51
C ASN A 147 6.69 -20.60 -12.68
N VAL A 148 6.59 -21.64 -11.84
CA VAL A 148 5.48 -21.79 -10.87
C VAL A 148 5.46 -20.61 -9.88
N GLY A 149 6.61 -20.21 -9.35
CA GLY A 149 6.73 -19.04 -8.48
C GLY A 149 6.34 -17.74 -9.16
N TYR A 150 6.69 -17.58 -10.44
CA TYR A 150 6.29 -16.43 -11.26
C TYR A 150 4.78 -16.37 -11.47
N PHE A 151 4.13 -17.47 -11.87
CA PHE A 151 2.67 -17.49 -12.04
C PHE A 151 1.92 -17.29 -10.71
N ALA A 152 2.45 -17.79 -9.59
CA ALA A 152 1.91 -17.50 -8.28
C ALA A 152 1.95 -15.99 -7.96
N HIS A 153 3.05 -15.33 -8.31
CA HIS A 153 3.23 -13.89 -8.15
C HIS A 153 2.29 -13.08 -9.06
N ASP A 154 2.21 -13.44 -10.34
CA ASP A 154 1.33 -12.78 -11.30
C ASP A 154 -0.15 -12.89 -10.89
N LYS A 155 -0.61 -14.07 -10.47
CA LYS A 155 -1.97 -14.24 -9.94
C LYS A 155 -2.23 -13.38 -8.72
N LEU A 156 -1.26 -13.28 -7.80
CA LEU A 156 -1.38 -12.44 -6.61
C LEU A 156 -1.54 -10.96 -6.99
N ILE A 157 -0.71 -10.45 -7.90
CA ILE A 157 -0.77 -9.05 -8.36
C ILE A 157 -2.13 -8.76 -8.98
N LYS A 158 -2.65 -9.70 -9.78
CA LYS A 158 -3.98 -9.60 -10.40
C LYS A 158 -5.16 -9.78 -9.43
N GLY A 159 -4.89 -9.99 -8.14
CA GLY A 159 -5.92 -10.17 -7.10
C GLY A 159 -6.58 -11.55 -7.07
N TYR A 160 -6.06 -12.53 -7.81
CA TYR A 160 -6.55 -13.91 -7.78
C TYR A 160 -5.94 -14.71 -6.63
N SER A 161 -6.63 -15.76 -6.19
CA SER A 161 -6.07 -16.73 -5.25
C SER A 161 -4.86 -17.45 -5.87
N ALA A 162 -3.69 -17.27 -5.26
CA ALA A 162 -2.45 -17.92 -5.65
C ALA A 162 -2.06 -19.07 -4.71
N VAL A 163 -2.96 -19.50 -3.81
CA VAL A 163 -2.65 -20.45 -2.73
C VAL A 163 -2.11 -21.77 -3.28
N TRP A 164 -2.77 -22.37 -4.28
CA TRP A 164 -2.33 -23.64 -4.85
C TRP A 164 -0.98 -23.56 -5.56
N LEU A 165 -0.72 -22.52 -6.35
CA LEU A 165 0.57 -22.34 -7.02
C LEU A 165 1.70 -22.13 -6.01
N ARG A 166 1.42 -21.49 -4.87
CA ARG A 166 2.38 -21.35 -3.76
C ARG A 166 2.66 -22.68 -3.09
N LEU A 167 1.62 -23.43 -2.76
CA LEU A 167 1.77 -24.77 -2.19
C LEU A 167 2.59 -25.67 -3.12
N LEU A 168 2.33 -25.59 -4.43
CA LEU A 168 3.12 -26.30 -5.44
C LEU A 168 4.59 -25.84 -5.44
N SER A 169 4.84 -24.52 -5.40
CA SER A 169 6.20 -23.97 -5.32
C SER A 169 6.94 -24.42 -4.06
N TYR A 170 6.27 -24.45 -2.90
CA TYR A 170 6.82 -24.99 -1.66
C TYR A 170 7.07 -26.49 -1.75
N GLY A 171 6.17 -27.24 -2.38
CA GLY A 171 6.32 -28.68 -2.61
C GLY A 171 7.55 -29.00 -3.45
N ILE A 172 7.76 -28.25 -4.55
CA ILE A 172 8.94 -28.39 -5.41
C ILE A 172 10.22 -28.05 -4.61
N GLY A 173 10.23 -26.91 -3.91
CA GLY A 173 11.38 -26.50 -3.09
C GLY A 173 11.71 -27.49 -1.97
N ALA A 174 10.69 -28.09 -1.35
CA ALA A 174 10.85 -29.13 -0.35
C ALA A 174 11.40 -30.44 -0.95
N GLY A 175 10.91 -30.84 -2.12
CA GLY A 175 11.42 -32.02 -2.83
C GLY A 175 12.90 -31.86 -3.23
N VAL A 176 13.27 -30.70 -3.79
CA VAL A 176 14.66 -30.37 -4.11
C VAL A 176 15.52 -30.31 -2.86
N GLY A 177 15.04 -29.66 -1.80
CA GLY A 177 15.76 -29.55 -0.54
C GLY A 177 16.01 -30.92 0.10
N TRP A 178 15.02 -31.81 0.08
CA TRP A 178 15.14 -33.19 0.53
C TRP A 178 16.18 -33.96 -0.29
N PHE A 179 16.12 -33.87 -1.62
CA PHE A 179 17.10 -34.53 -2.50
C PHE A 179 18.54 -34.04 -2.25
N ASN A 180 18.72 -32.73 -2.11
CA ASN A 180 20.01 -32.13 -1.78
C ASN A 180 20.52 -32.55 -0.39
N TYR A 181 19.62 -32.66 0.59
CA TYR A 181 19.97 -33.13 1.93
C TYR A 181 20.43 -34.59 1.93
N GLU A 182 19.63 -35.49 1.38
CA GLU A 182 19.95 -36.92 1.30
C GLU A 182 21.27 -37.17 0.55
N HIS A 183 21.51 -36.45 -0.54
CA HIS A 183 22.77 -36.58 -1.27
C HIS A 183 23.99 -36.15 -0.45
N ASN A 184 23.95 -34.96 0.17
CA ASN A 184 25.09 -34.47 0.94
C ASN A 184 25.29 -35.28 2.23
N HIS A 185 24.20 -35.79 2.82
CA HIS A 185 24.26 -36.71 3.96
C HIS A 185 24.93 -38.04 3.56
N ALA A 186 24.64 -38.56 2.36
CA ALA A 186 25.27 -39.78 1.84
C ALA A 186 26.77 -39.62 1.53
N LEU A 187 27.25 -38.41 1.27
CA LEU A 187 28.68 -38.12 1.02
C LEU A 187 29.50 -37.92 2.30
N GLU A 188 28.94 -38.19 3.49
CA GLU A 188 29.57 -37.90 4.79
C GLU A 188 30.03 -36.43 4.96
N ALA A 189 29.48 -35.51 4.15
CA ALA A 189 29.66 -34.09 4.40
C ALA A 189 29.16 -33.81 5.83
N THR A 190 29.85 -32.94 6.57
CA THR A 190 29.41 -32.56 7.92
C THR A 190 27.91 -32.25 7.87
N GLY A 191 27.11 -32.84 8.78
CA GLY A 191 25.64 -32.76 8.69
C GLY A 191 25.10 -31.33 8.57
N ASP A 192 25.89 -30.35 9.02
CA ASP A 192 25.66 -28.92 8.86
C ASP A 192 25.63 -28.47 7.38
N PHE A 193 26.49 -29.00 6.52
CA PHE A 193 26.57 -28.64 5.10
C PHE A 193 25.34 -29.13 4.31
N ALA A 194 24.92 -30.38 4.54
CA ALA A 194 23.69 -30.93 3.96
C ALA A 194 22.46 -30.12 4.38
N GLY A 195 22.42 -29.70 5.65
CA GLY A 195 21.37 -28.84 6.18
C GLY A 195 21.29 -27.47 5.48
N VAL A 196 22.44 -26.85 5.20
CA VAL A 196 22.49 -25.53 4.54
C VAL A 196 21.96 -25.60 3.10
N PHE A 197 22.33 -26.61 2.30
CA PHE A 197 21.84 -26.74 0.93
C PHE A 197 20.35 -27.10 0.86
N GLY A 198 19.89 -27.97 1.77
CA GLY A 198 18.47 -28.27 1.91
C GLY A 198 17.66 -27.03 2.29
N ALA A 199 18.14 -26.26 3.27
CA ALA A 199 17.51 -25.02 3.71
C ALA A 199 17.50 -23.93 2.63
N ALA A 200 18.60 -23.78 1.86
CA ALA A 200 18.70 -22.81 0.78
C ALA A 200 17.63 -23.05 -0.31
N SER A 201 17.38 -24.33 -0.63
CA SER A 201 16.36 -24.74 -1.62
C SER A 201 14.94 -24.38 -1.14
N LEU A 202 14.68 -24.52 0.16
CA LEU A 202 13.40 -24.13 0.78
C LEU A 202 13.24 -22.60 0.93
N LEU A 203 14.34 -21.87 1.09
CA LEU A 203 14.32 -20.41 1.28
C LEU A 203 13.96 -19.66 0.00
N SER A 204 14.27 -20.20 -1.18
CA SER A 204 13.96 -19.57 -2.47
C SER A 204 12.46 -19.21 -2.62
N PRO A 205 11.50 -20.15 -2.48
CA PRO A 205 10.07 -19.82 -2.56
C PRO A 205 9.60 -18.90 -1.41
N VAL A 206 10.23 -18.96 -0.23
CA VAL A 206 9.91 -18.07 0.90
C VAL A 206 10.32 -16.62 0.61
N LEU A 207 11.52 -16.39 0.06
CA LEU A 207 11.98 -15.06 -0.32
C LEU A 207 11.10 -14.45 -1.40
N TRP A 208 10.74 -15.25 -2.40
CA TRP A 208 9.82 -14.82 -3.46
C TRP A 208 8.43 -14.48 -2.90
N GLN A 209 7.94 -15.25 -1.92
CA GLN A 209 6.68 -14.98 -1.25
C GLN A 209 6.70 -13.62 -0.53
N ILE A 210 7.74 -13.33 0.24
CA ILE A 210 7.90 -12.06 0.97
C ILE A 210 7.91 -10.90 -0.03
N TYR A 211 8.68 -11.02 -1.12
CA TYR A 211 8.71 -10.02 -2.17
C TYR A 211 7.34 -9.82 -2.85
N SER A 212 6.64 -10.92 -3.17
CA SER A 212 5.31 -10.88 -3.79
C SER A 212 4.28 -10.18 -2.93
N GLN A 213 4.25 -10.48 -1.63
CA GLN A 213 3.34 -9.86 -0.69
C GLN A 213 3.62 -8.37 -0.54
N TRP A 214 4.91 -8.00 -0.41
CA TRP A 214 5.30 -6.60 -0.31
C TRP A 214 4.88 -5.81 -1.56
N ARG A 215 5.11 -6.36 -2.76
CA ARG A 215 4.72 -5.73 -4.03
C ARG A 215 3.21 -5.56 -4.15
N HIS A 216 2.45 -6.60 -3.82
CA HIS A 216 0.99 -6.55 -3.83
C HIS A 216 0.43 -5.57 -2.80
N TRP A 217 1.04 -5.46 -1.63
CA TRP A 217 0.65 -4.45 -0.64
C TRP A 217 0.95 -3.03 -1.13
N GLU A 218 2.08 -2.82 -1.80
CA GLU A 218 2.41 -1.51 -2.39
C GLU A 218 1.43 -1.15 -3.50
N ASP A 219 1.06 -2.12 -4.34
CA ASP A 219 0.08 -1.94 -5.40
C ASP A 219 -1.30 -1.60 -4.83
N MET A 220 -1.80 -2.39 -3.87
CA MET A 220 -3.05 -2.10 -3.18
C MET A 220 -3.04 -0.75 -2.45
N ARG A 221 -1.89 -0.32 -1.89
CA ARG A 221 -1.72 1.02 -1.31
C ARG A 221 -1.81 2.10 -2.37
N SER A 222 -1.14 1.91 -3.51
CA SER A 222 -1.16 2.87 -4.63
C SER A 222 -2.55 3.02 -5.27
N GLN A 223 -3.36 1.95 -5.22
CA GLN A 223 -4.74 1.94 -5.67
C GLN A 223 -5.71 2.54 -4.62
N GLY A 224 -5.22 2.83 -3.41
CA GLY A 224 -6.04 3.28 -2.29
C GLY A 224 -7.05 2.22 -1.82
N LEU A 225 -6.79 0.93 -2.13
CA LEU A 225 -7.57 -0.21 -1.65
C LEU A 225 -7.14 -0.62 -0.24
N LEU A 226 -5.83 -0.53 0.04
CA LEU A 226 -5.34 -0.53 1.40
C LEU A 226 -5.38 0.89 1.93
N GLU A 227 -6.08 1.09 3.05
CA GLU A 227 -5.80 2.26 3.87
C GLU A 227 -4.31 2.26 4.18
N GLU A 228 -3.65 3.37 3.88
CA GLU A 228 -2.19 3.56 4.03
C GLU A 228 -1.72 3.38 5.49
N ARG A 229 -2.65 3.13 6.42
CA ARG A 229 -2.53 3.32 7.85
C ARG A 229 -2.98 2.11 8.68
N ALA A 230 -2.60 0.90 8.25
CA ALA A 230 -2.62 -0.22 9.18
C ALA A 230 -1.71 0.11 10.38
N LEU A 231 -2.28 0.15 11.58
CA LEU A 231 -1.56 0.44 12.83
C LEU A 231 -0.30 -0.42 12.96
N ARG A 232 0.87 0.23 12.93
CA ARG A 232 2.15 -0.45 13.07
C ARG A 232 2.58 -0.44 14.53
N PHE A 233 2.19 -1.48 15.25
CA PHE A 233 2.74 -1.73 16.59
C PHE A 233 4.20 -2.20 16.49
N PRO A 234 5.10 -1.73 17.37
CA PRO A 234 6.48 -2.18 17.39
C PRO A 234 6.57 -3.69 17.67
N TRP A 235 7.53 -4.37 17.05
CA TRP A 235 7.66 -5.83 17.12
C TRP A 235 7.71 -6.40 18.55
N PRO A 236 8.50 -5.83 19.50
CA PRO A 236 8.52 -6.32 20.88
C PRO A 236 7.14 -6.33 21.51
N ARG A 237 6.29 -5.36 21.15
CA ARG A 237 4.94 -5.27 21.69
C ARG A 237 4.02 -6.36 21.16
N ARG A 238 4.11 -6.65 19.86
CA ARG A 238 3.33 -7.71 19.21
C ARG A 238 3.63 -9.08 19.81
N VAL A 239 4.87 -9.30 20.25
CA VAL A 239 5.30 -10.56 20.88
C VAL A 239 4.91 -10.61 22.35
N LEU A 240 5.32 -9.62 23.14
CA LEU A 240 5.14 -9.65 24.60
C LEU A 240 3.68 -9.44 25.03
N TRP A 241 2.87 -8.72 24.25
CA TRP A 241 1.46 -8.46 24.54
C TRP A 241 0.58 -8.74 23.32
N ALA A 242 0.74 -9.93 22.73
CA ALA A 242 0.00 -10.34 21.53
C ALA A 242 -1.52 -10.18 21.68
N GLY A 243 -2.09 -10.61 22.82
CA GLY A 243 -3.53 -10.52 23.09
C GLY A 243 -4.06 -9.08 23.19
N GLU A 244 -3.34 -8.19 23.88
CA GLU A 244 -3.68 -6.77 23.98
C GLU A 244 -3.56 -6.09 22.63
N THR A 245 -2.44 -6.30 21.95
CA THR A 245 -2.13 -5.68 20.66
C THR A 245 -3.16 -6.09 19.61
N PHE A 246 -3.55 -7.36 19.57
CA PHE A 246 -4.57 -7.86 18.65
C PHE A 246 -5.97 -7.27 18.95
N TYR A 247 -6.34 -7.15 20.23
CA TYR A 247 -7.60 -6.52 20.63
C TYR A 247 -7.67 -5.06 20.18
N ILE A 248 -6.62 -4.27 20.50
CA ILE A 248 -6.53 -2.86 20.14
C ILE A 248 -6.54 -2.71 18.62
N TYR A 249 -5.74 -3.51 17.90
CA TYR A 249 -5.69 -3.51 16.44
C TYR A 249 -7.07 -3.76 15.81
N ARG A 250 -7.77 -4.81 16.25
CA ARG A 250 -9.10 -5.15 15.73
C ARG A 250 -10.13 -4.05 16.01
N ARG A 251 -10.11 -3.47 17.22
CA ARG A 251 -11.00 -2.36 17.58
C ARG A 251 -10.71 -1.12 16.75
N ALA A 252 -9.44 -0.78 16.59
CA ALA A 252 -9.04 0.41 15.87
C ALA A 252 -9.36 0.33 14.38
N ILE A 253 -9.21 -0.84 13.74
CA ILE A 253 -9.73 -1.08 12.37
C ILE A 253 -11.24 -0.79 12.31
N ARG A 254 -12.02 -1.33 13.26
CA ARG A 254 -13.47 -1.14 13.28
C ARG A 254 -13.89 0.32 13.42
N HIS A 255 -13.06 1.12 14.09
CA HIS A 255 -13.34 2.54 14.37
C HIS A 255 -12.55 3.51 13.48
N GLY A 256 -11.81 3.01 12.47
CA GLY A 256 -11.00 3.84 11.59
C GLY A 256 -9.89 4.66 12.30
N VAL A 257 -9.42 4.21 13.47
CA VAL A 257 -8.34 4.90 14.20
C VAL A 257 -6.99 4.44 13.65
N GLN A 258 -6.17 5.40 13.26
CA GLN A 258 -4.95 5.14 12.48
C GLN A 258 -3.65 5.45 13.23
N ASP A 259 -3.70 6.35 14.23
CA ASP A 259 -2.57 6.61 15.11
C ASP A 259 -2.48 5.54 16.21
N VAL A 260 -1.28 4.98 16.39
CA VAL A 260 -1.01 3.94 17.41
C VAL A 260 -1.20 4.49 18.80
N ALA A 261 -0.76 5.72 19.06
CA ALA A 261 -0.91 6.34 20.38
C ALA A 261 -2.38 6.66 20.69
N GLU A 262 -3.13 7.12 19.70
CA GLU A 262 -4.59 7.28 19.81
C GLU A 262 -5.32 5.95 20.03
N ALA A 263 -5.04 4.92 19.24
CA ALA A 263 -5.66 3.60 19.37
C ALA A 263 -5.41 3.01 20.76
N ASP A 264 -4.19 3.15 21.27
CA ASP A 264 -3.84 2.75 22.63
C ASP A 264 -4.64 3.52 23.68
N ARG A 265 -4.60 4.85 23.63
CA ARG A 265 -5.33 5.70 24.59
C ARG A 265 -6.82 5.37 24.61
N ARG A 266 -7.40 5.11 23.43
CA ARG A 266 -8.83 4.87 23.27
C ARG A 266 -9.26 3.47 23.69
N PHE A 267 -8.51 2.43 23.32
CA PHE A 267 -8.97 1.04 23.47
C PHE A 267 -8.26 0.25 24.59
N ARG A 268 -7.12 0.72 25.12
CA ARG A 268 -6.45 0.05 26.25
C ARG A 268 -7.33 -0.01 27.51
N PRO A 269 -8.05 1.05 27.93
CA PRO A 269 -8.92 0.98 29.10
C PRO A 269 -10.00 -0.12 28.97
N ASP A 270 -10.55 -0.29 27.76
CA ASP A 270 -11.53 -1.34 27.46
C ASP A 270 -10.93 -2.74 27.60
N TYR A 271 -9.73 -2.94 27.06
CA TYR A 271 -9.00 -4.19 27.19
C TYR A 271 -8.69 -4.52 28.66
N GLU A 272 -8.29 -3.52 29.45
CA GLU A 272 -8.05 -3.70 30.87
C GLU A 272 -9.32 -4.06 31.64
N ARG A 273 -10.46 -3.44 31.33
CA ARG A 273 -11.76 -3.81 31.91
C ARG A 273 -12.12 -5.26 31.58
N MET A 274 -11.98 -5.68 30.32
CA MET A 274 -12.20 -7.06 29.90
C MET A 274 -11.25 -8.04 30.62
N ARG A 275 -9.97 -7.68 30.77
CA ARG A 275 -8.98 -8.49 31.48
C ARG A 275 -9.29 -8.61 32.97
N ARG A 276 -9.77 -7.53 33.61
CA ARG A 276 -10.22 -7.53 35.02
C ARG A 276 -11.48 -8.36 35.20
N ALA A 277 -12.47 -8.21 34.33
CA ALA A 277 -13.69 -9.01 34.35
C ALA A 277 -13.41 -10.52 34.22
N LYS A 278 -12.44 -10.91 33.38
CA LYS A 278 -12.02 -12.32 33.25
C LYS A 278 -11.25 -12.83 34.48
N LYS A 279 -10.59 -11.95 35.22
CA LYS A 279 -9.85 -12.30 36.45
C LYS A 279 -10.72 -12.32 37.70
N GLN A 280 -11.77 -11.50 37.74
CA GLN A 280 -12.77 -11.60 38.79
C GLN A 280 -13.46 -12.94 38.61
N PRO A 281 -13.33 -13.90 39.56
CA PRO A 281 -14.15 -15.09 39.50
C PRO A 281 -15.60 -14.62 39.44
N ALA A 282 -16.40 -15.21 38.55
CA ALA A 282 -17.83 -14.96 38.55
C ALA A 282 -18.28 -15.07 40.01
N PRO A 283 -19.06 -14.09 40.53
CA PRO A 283 -19.54 -14.18 41.89
C PRO A 283 -20.15 -15.57 42.02
N VAL A 284 -19.53 -16.41 42.83
CA VAL A 284 -20.06 -17.73 43.10
C VAL A 284 -21.40 -17.41 43.74
N GLU A 285 -22.48 -17.61 43.00
CA GLU A 285 -23.82 -17.57 43.55
C GLU A 285 -23.82 -18.66 44.60
N MET A 286 -23.46 -18.28 45.83
CA MET A 286 -23.57 -19.17 46.95
C MET A 286 -25.05 -19.50 47.03
N PRO A 287 -25.43 -20.78 46.95
CA PRO A 287 -26.82 -21.18 47.14
C PRO A 287 -27.36 -20.47 48.38
N ALA A 288 -28.60 -19.95 48.32
CA ALA A 288 -29.17 -19.14 49.39
C ALA A 288 -28.99 -19.79 50.78
N ASP A 289 -28.96 -21.12 50.83
CA ASP A 289 -28.73 -21.93 52.01
C ASP A 289 -27.34 -21.69 52.64
N VAL A 290 -26.28 -21.61 51.83
CA VAL A 290 -24.90 -21.36 52.28
C VAL A 290 -24.73 -19.91 52.74
N ALA A 291 -25.39 -18.96 52.07
CA ALA A 291 -25.41 -17.57 52.50
C ALA A 291 -26.16 -17.40 53.85
N SER A 292 -27.25 -18.15 54.05
CA SER A 292 -27.97 -18.18 55.34
C SER A 292 -27.13 -18.82 56.44
N LEU A 293 -26.37 -19.88 56.11
CA LEU A 293 -25.50 -20.58 57.05
C LEU A 293 -24.33 -19.69 57.48
N ALA A 294 -23.70 -18.99 56.54
CA ALA A 294 -22.65 -18.01 56.84
C ALA A 294 -23.19 -16.86 57.71
N GLY A 295 -24.39 -16.36 57.41
CA GLY A 295 -25.07 -15.36 58.25
C GLY A 295 -25.52 -15.87 59.62
N ALA A 296 -25.80 -17.18 59.76
CA ALA A 296 -26.10 -17.83 61.03
C ALA A 296 -24.84 -18.04 61.86
N LEU A 297 -23.73 -18.46 61.24
CA LEU A 297 -22.42 -18.59 61.86
C LEU A 297 -21.89 -17.25 62.37
N ASN A 298 -22.01 -16.17 61.58
CA ASN A 298 -21.59 -14.84 62.04
C ASN A 298 -22.42 -14.36 63.24
N ARG A 299 -23.74 -14.60 63.24
CA ARG A 299 -24.60 -14.30 64.39
C ARG A 299 -24.28 -15.16 65.60
N TYR A 300 -23.87 -16.41 65.38
CA TYR A 300 -23.44 -17.30 66.45
C TYR A 300 -22.12 -16.85 67.08
N THR A 301 -21.18 -16.34 66.29
CA THR A 301 -19.92 -15.77 66.82
C THR A 301 -20.13 -14.43 67.54
N GLU A 302 -21.04 -13.58 67.08
CA GLU A 302 -21.35 -12.31 67.75
C GLU A 302 -22.11 -12.49 69.07
N THR A 303 -22.93 -13.53 69.19
CA THR A 303 -23.71 -13.78 70.42
C THR A 303 -22.90 -14.49 71.51
N ARG A 304 -21.83 -15.22 71.16
CA ARG A 304 -21.06 -16.01 72.14
C ARG A 304 -19.88 -15.26 72.77
N ILE A 305 -19.44 -14.16 72.18
CA ILE A 305 -18.38 -13.31 72.76
C ILE A 305 -19.05 -12.15 73.49
N ARG A 306 -19.72 -12.44 74.61
CA ARG A 306 -20.00 -11.41 75.62
C ARG A 306 -18.72 -11.22 76.45
N PRO A 307 -18.10 -10.03 76.43
CA PRO A 307 -16.91 -9.76 77.23
C PRO A 307 -17.33 -9.73 78.70
N GLY A 308 -17.00 -10.78 79.46
CA GLY A 308 -17.19 -10.82 80.91
C GLY A 308 -17.68 -12.14 81.51
N GLU A 309 -18.06 -13.14 80.70
CA GLU A 309 -18.45 -14.45 81.23
C GLU A 309 -17.23 -15.40 81.25
N PRO A 310 -16.77 -15.89 82.42
CA PRO A 310 -15.68 -16.84 82.49
C PRO A 310 -16.14 -18.16 81.86
N LEU A 311 -15.41 -18.59 80.83
CA LEU A 311 -15.57 -19.91 80.21
C LEU A 311 -15.36 -20.98 81.28
N GLY A 312 -16.44 -21.57 81.78
CA GLY A 312 -16.38 -22.77 82.60
C GLY A 312 -15.71 -23.91 81.82
N PRO A 313 -15.09 -24.89 82.50
CA PRO A 313 -14.39 -25.98 81.86
C PRO A 313 -15.37 -26.76 80.97
N VAL A 314 -15.19 -26.66 79.66
CA VAL A 314 -15.88 -27.51 78.69
C VAL A 314 -15.33 -28.92 78.90
N ALA A 315 -16.16 -29.77 79.51
CA ALA A 315 -15.95 -31.21 79.56
C ALA A 315 -15.85 -31.72 78.12
N LEU A 316 -14.69 -32.29 77.80
CA LEU A 316 -14.31 -32.74 76.47
C LEU A 316 -14.75 -34.21 76.29
N ASP A 317 -16.04 -34.48 76.45
CA ASP A 317 -16.63 -35.80 76.26
C ASP A 317 -17.78 -35.71 75.25
N ASP A 318 -17.45 -35.51 73.97
CA ASP A 318 -18.24 -36.07 72.87
C ASP A 318 -17.46 -36.02 71.53
N GLN A 319 -16.69 -37.08 71.26
CA GLN A 319 -16.03 -37.32 69.96
C GLN A 319 -16.93 -38.15 69.03
N SER A 320 -18.17 -37.73 68.82
CA SER A 320 -19.15 -38.49 68.01
C SER A 320 -19.76 -37.69 66.85
N ALA A 321 -19.00 -36.79 66.21
CA ALA A 321 -19.52 -36.00 65.07
C ALA A 321 -18.54 -35.76 63.91
N THR A 322 -17.60 -36.67 63.65
CA THR A 322 -16.70 -36.55 62.47
C THR A 322 -16.43 -37.91 61.81
N ALA A 323 -17.47 -38.62 61.39
CA ALA A 323 -17.36 -39.90 60.67
C ALA A 323 -18.19 -39.97 59.38
N LEU A 324 -18.40 -38.84 58.69
CA LEU A 324 -19.14 -38.80 57.42
C LEU A 324 -18.56 -37.72 56.49
N ALA A 325 -17.32 -37.90 56.00
CA ALA A 325 -16.82 -37.08 54.88
C ALA A 325 -15.61 -37.61 54.11
N THR A 326 -14.86 -38.61 54.57
CA THR A 326 -13.66 -39.06 53.85
C THR A 326 -13.54 -40.58 53.85
N GLY A 327 -14.39 -41.23 53.05
CA GLY A 327 -14.16 -42.60 52.63
C GLY A 327 -13.03 -42.64 51.61
N ARG A 328 -11.81 -42.92 52.05
CA ARG A 328 -10.84 -43.71 51.26
C ARG A 328 -9.70 -44.21 52.14
N ASP A 329 -9.53 -45.52 52.03
CA ASP A 329 -8.74 -46.38 52.87
C ASP A 329 -7.24 -46.11 52.83
N VAL A 330 -6.66 -46.41 53.99
CA VAL A 330 -5.26 -46.45 54.35
C VAL A 330 -4.74 -47.87 54.13
N GLU A 331 -3.62 -48.03 53.42
CA GLU A 331 -2.60 -49.04 53.76
C GLU A 331 -1.19 -48.49 53.42
N PRO A 332 -0.28 -48.45 54.42
CA PRO A 332 1.17 -48.49 54.26
C PRO A 332 1.73 -49.76 54.98
N PRO A 333 3.04 -49.92 55.27
CA PRO A 333 4.27 -49.40 54.65
C PRO A 333 5.33 -50.50 54.40
N LEU A 334 6.35 -50.25 53.56
CA LEU A 334 7.68 -50.87 53.74
C LEU A 334 8.82 -49.90 53.37
N SER A 335 9.55 -49.49 54.42
CA SER A 335 11.01 -49.60 54.56
C SER A 335 11.96 -48.91 53.57
N GLY A 336 12.74 -47.99 54.14
CA GLY A 336 14.20 -48.19 54.13
C GLY A 336 15.05 -47.15 53.39
N LEU A 337 15.71 -46.30 54.20
CA LEU A 337 17.16 -46.07 54.24
C LEU A 337 17.49 -44.58 54.40
N GLY A 338 17.62 -44.18 55.66
CA GLY A 338 18.46 -43.07 56.05
C GLY A 338 19.92 -43.43 55.84
N ARG A 339 20.69 -42.52 55.23
CA ARG A 339 22.15 -42.58 55.21
C ARG A 339 22.69 -41.32 55.87
N MET A 340 23.20 -41.50 57.09
CA MET A 340 24.11 -40.57 57.77
C MET A 340 25.36 -40.36 56.91
N VAL A 341 25.76 -39.10 56.72
CA VAL A 341 27.06 -38.73 56.17
C VAL A 341 27.90 -38.15 57.32
N ARG A 342 29.02 -38.82 57.63
CA ARG A 342 30.08 -38.31 58.49
C ARG A 342 30.94 -37.28 57.72
N PRO A 343 31.50 -36.26 58.39
CA PRO A 343 32.32 -35.24 57.77
C PRO A 343 33.80 -35.66 57.73
N GLY A 344 34.45 -35.42 56.59
CA GLY A 344 35.91 -35.53 56.44
C GLY A 344 36.29 -36.20 55.12
N ASP A 345 36.35 -35.43 54.04
CA ASP A 345 37.54 -35.33 53.17
C ASP A 345 37.29 -34.48 51.89
N PRO A 346 38.35 -33.95 51.26
CA PRO A 346 38.35 -32.65 50.63
C PRO A 346 37.88 -32.69 49.17
N ARG A 347 37.25 -31.59 48.76
CA ARG A 347 36.91 -31.30 47.36
C ARG A 347 38.18 -31.13 46.53
N PRO A 348 38.14 -31.59 45.26
CA PRO A 348 38.63 -30.75 44.18
C PRO A 348 37.54 -30.51 43.12
N VAL A 349 37.25 -29.22 42.95
CA VAL A 349 37.13 -28.47 41.70
C VAL A 349 36.65 -29.22 40.44
N GLY A 350 35.44 -28.84 40.00
CA GLY A 350 35.17 -28.49 38.59
C GLY A 350 35.09 -29.63 37.58
N HIS A 351 33.96 -30.35 37.54
CA HIS A 351 33.50 -30.99 36.31
C HIS A 351 32.19 -30.33 35.84
N LEU A 352 32.28 -29.75 34.64
CA LEU A 352 31.15 -29.31 33.83
C LEU A 352 30.14 -30.46 33.69
N VAL A 353 28.88 -30.11 33.91
CA VAL A 353 27.71 -30.96 33.70
C VAL A 353 27.68 -31.39 32.22
N ALA A 354 28.01 -32.65 31.95
CA ALA A 354 27.66 -33.28 30.69
C ALA A 354 26.13 -33.42 30.66
N PHE A 355 25.49 -32.65 29.78
CA PHE A 355 24.10 -32.84 29.41
C PHE A 355 24.03 -34.12 28.57
N GLU A 356 23.74 -35.27 29.20
CA GLU A 356 23.38 -36.48 28.46
C GLU A 356 22.01 -36.27 27.80
N LEU A 357 22.02 -36.13 26.48
CA LEU A 357 20.80 -36.20 25.66
C LEU A 357 20.21 -37.61 25.77
N PRO A 358 18.87 -37.74 25.90
CA PRO A 358 18.22 -39.06 25.89
C PRO A 358 18.53 -39.76 24.56
N ARG A 359 19.08 -40.97 24.64
CA ARG A 359 19.30 -41.85 23.49
C ARG A 359 17.98 -42.06 22.76
N ARG A 360 17.92 -41.65 21.49
CA ARG A 360 16.79 -41.91 20.59
C ARG A 360 16.53 -43.42 20.48
N PRO A 361 15.27 -43.87 20.41
CA PRO A 361 14.97 -45.24 20.01
C PRO A 361 15.44 -45.48 18.57
N VAL A 362 16.08 -46.62 18.37
CA VAL A 362 16.49 -47.16 17.07
C VAL A 362 15.27 -47.25 16.16
N ALA A 363 15.34 -46.61 14.98
CA ALA A 363 14.30 -46.66 13.97
C ALA A 363 14.12 -48.10 13.49
N GLN A 364 12.89 -48.61 13.57
CA GLN A 364 12.48 -49.81 12.83
C GLN A 364 12.45 -49.51 11.33
N PRO A 365 12.87 -50.45 10.46
CA PRO A 365 12.77 -50.28 9.02
C PRO A 365 11.30 -50.29 8.59
N PHE A 366 10.81 -49.16 8.07
CA PHE A 366 9.58 -49.11 7.28
C PHE A 366 9.87 -49.65 5.87
N GLY A 367 9.99 -50.98 5.79
CA GLY A 367 9.79 -51.72 4.54
C GLY A 367 8.31 -52.01 4.35
N ASP A 368 7.84 -51.81 3.13
CA ASP A 368 6.56 -52.29 2.59
C ASP A 368 5.27 -51.56 2.99
N ARG A 369 4.97 -50.49 2.23
CA ARG A 369 3.72 -50.31 1.44
C ARG A 369 3.44 -48.81 1.23
N LEU A 370 3.90 -48.29 0.10
CA LEU A 370 3.35 -47.09 -0.53
C LEU A 370 2.89 -47.49 -1.94
N VAL A 371 1.64 -47.93 -2.03
CA VAL A 371 0.92 -48.05 -3.30
C VAL A 371 0.50 -46.63 -3.68
N LEU A 372 1.23 -46.01 -4.61
CA LEU A 372 0.78 -44.79 -5.28
C LEU A 372 -0.31 -45.17 -6.30
N PRO A 373 -1.48 -44.50 -6.32
CA PRO A 373 -2.46 -44.70 -7.38
C PRO A 373 -1.95 -44.09 -8.70
N PRO A 374 -2.26 -44.69 -9.87
CA PRO A 374 -1.91 -44.12 -11.16
C PRO A 374 -2.77 -42.88 -11.43
N PHE A 375 -2.13 -41.71 -11.48
CA PHE A 375 -2.76 -40.46 -11.88
C PHE A 375 -2.62 -40.31 -13.41
N ILE A 376 -3.55 -40.89 -14.16
CA ILE A 376 -3.80 -40.55 -15.57
C ILE A 376 -5.15 -39.85 -15.61
N GLY A 377 -5.12 -38.51 -15.62
CA GLY A 377 -6.27 -37.67 -15.89
C GLY A 377 -6.07 -36.97 -17.22
N THR A 378 -6.70 -37.49 -18.26
CA THR A 378 -6.86 -36.84 -19.56
C THR A 378 -7.70 -35.57 -19.38
N LEU A 379 -7.14 -34.43 -19.79
CA LEU A 379 -7.86 -33.15 -19.88
C LEU A 379 -8.82 -33.21 -21.06
N SER A 380 -10.10 -33.47 -20.79
CA SER A 380 -11.22 -33.16 -21.68
C SER A 380 -11.78 -31.80 -21.29
N VAL A 381 -11.57 -30.81 -22.14
CA VAL A 381 -12.31 -29.54 -22.11
C VAL A 381 -13.62 -29.82 -22.81
N ASP A 382 -14.74 -29.75 -22.09
CA ASP A 382 -16.06 -29.80 -22.70
C ASP A 382 -16.87 -28.56 -22.32
N GLU A 383 -17.44 -27.95 -23.36
CA GLU A 383 -18.25 -26.74 -23.36
C GLU A 383 -19.68 -27.07 -22.92
N GLY A 384 -20.31 -26.19 -22.15
CA GLY A 384 -21.74 -26.36 -21.87
C GLY A 384 -22.29 -25.48 -20.76
N LEU A 385 -22.75 -24.29 -21.12
CA LEU A 385 -23.76 -23.54 -20.35
C LEU A 385 -25.04 -24.39 -20.19
N PRO A 386 -25.85 -24.13 -19.15
CA PRO A 386 -27.01 -23.31 -19.43
C PRO A 386 -27.36 -22.26 -18.34
N VAL A 387 -27.94 -21.19 -18.87
CA VAL A 387 -28.78 -20.16 -18.28
C VAL A 387 -29.87 -20.75 -17.35
N VAL A 388 -30.01 -20.21 -16.14
CA VAL A 388 -31.30 -19.93 -15.45
C VAL A 388 -31.07 -18.82 -14.41
N GLU A 389 -31.67 -17.65 -14.64
CA GLU A 389 -32.04 -16.69 -13.59
C GLU A 389 -33.23 -17.24 -12.77
N PRO A 390 -33.36 -16.87 -11.50
CA PRO A 390 -34.38 -15.83 -11.25
C PRO A 390 -33.94 -14.76 -10.27
N VAL A 391 -34.22 -13.53 -10.70
CA VAL A 391 -34.75 -12.38 -9.95
C VAL A 391 -35.15 -12.71 -8.50
N ALA A 392 -34.42 -12.12 -7.55
CA ALA A 392 -34.92 -11.86 -6.20
C ALA A 392 -34.65 -10.39 -5.87
N ASP A 393 -35.75 -9.66 -5.97
CA ASP A 393 -36.00 -8.30 -5.52
C ASP A 393 -35.62 -8.14 -4.03
N GLN A 394 -34.61 -7.32 -3.74
CA GLN A 394 -34.32 -6.85 -2.39
C GLN A 394 -33.96 -5.37 -2.41
N GLY A 395 -34.97 -4.57 -2.08
CA GLY A 395 -34.83 -3.53 -1.06
C GLY A 395 -33.98 -2.34 -1.44
N ALA A 396 -34.47 -1.53 -2.38
CA ALA A 396 -34.20 -0.11 -2.41
C ALA A 396 -34.85 0.56 -1.19
N ASP A 397 -34.18 0.57 -0.04
CA ASP A 397 -34.49 1.52 1.03
C ASP A 397 -33.32 1.68 2.02
N ALA A 398 -32.48 2.68 1.75
CA ALA A 398 -31.64 3.39 2.73
C ALA A 398 -30.75 4.39 1.97
N THR A 399 -31.33 5.50 1.51
CA THR A 399 -30.55 6.72 1.27
C THR A 399 -30.12 7.28 2.63
N ASP A 400 -29.13 6.64 3.24
CA ASP A 400 -28.38 7.16 4.39
C ASP A 400 -27.55 8.34 3.87
N SER A 401 -28.23 9.49 3.77
CA SER A 401 -27.67 10.78 3.40
C SER A 401 -26.79 11.23 4.55
N ARG A 402 -25.57 10.68 4.58
CA ARG A 402 -24.51 11.15 5.47
C ARG A 402 -24.40 12.66 5.30
N PRO A 403 -24.41 13.44 6.40
CA PRO A 403 -24.20 14.88 6.30
C PRO A 403 -22.86 15.10 5.61
N VAL A 404 -22.91 15.85 4.51
CA VAL A 404 -21.76 16.29 3.72
C VAL A 404 -20.85 17.06 4.67
N SER A 405 -19.89 16.36 5.29
CA SER A 405 -18.90 17.00 6.13
C SER A 405 -18.15 17.99 5.25
N ASP A 406 -18.07 19.25 5.67
CA ASP A 406 -17.31 20.33 5.03
C ASP A 406 -15.83 19.93 4.82
N ARG A 407 -15.56 19.12 3.81
CA ARG A 407 -14.21 18.85 3.33
C ARG A 407 -13.71 20.12 2.69
N LYS A 408 -12.91 20.87 3.44
CA LYS A 408 -12.23 22.09 2.99
C LYS A 408 -11.28 21.75 1.83
N ARG A 409 -11.82 21.90 0.61
CA ARG A 409 -11.20 21.81 -0.71
C ARG A 409 -10.77 20.39 -1.17
N PRO A 410 -11.10 20.01 -2.42
CA PRO A 410 -10.57 18.80 -3.05
C PRO A 410 -9.05 18.84 -3.14
N THR A 411 -8.39 17.72 -2.81
CA THR A 411 -6.94 17.57 -2.99
C THR A 411 -6.58 17.16 -4.43
N GLU A 412 -5.31 17.31 -4.81
CA GLU A 412 -4.82 16.82 -6.11
C GLU A 412 -4.98 15.29 -6.26
N GLN A 413 -4.92 14.55 -5.15
CA GLN A 413 -5.17 13.11 -5.15
C GLN A 413 -6.65 12.80 -5.45
N ASP A 414 -7.58 13.58 -4.89
CA ASP A 414 -9.01 13.43 -5.16
C ASP A 414 -9.33 13.71 -6.64
N ARG A 415 -8.71 14.75 -7.21
CA ARG A 415 -8.79 15.06 -8.64
C ARG A 415 -8.35 13.87 -9.51
N LYS A 416 -7.16 13.33 -9.26
CA LYS A 416 -6.65 12.16 -10.00
C LYS A 416 -7.53 10.94 -9.86
N ARG A 417 -8.08 10.72 -8.66
CA ARG A 417 -8.97 9.58 -8.37
C ARG A 417 -10.29 9.69 -9.14
N ALA A 418 -10.89 10.88 -9.18
CA ALA A 418 -12.12 11.16 -9.91
C ALA A 418 -11.96 10.98 -11.44
N VAL A 419 -10.88 11.55 -12.01
CA VAL A 419 -10.57 11.40 -13.44
C VAL A 419 -10.36 9.93 -13.81
N ARG A 420 -9.56 9.20 -13.02
CA ARG A 420 -9.33 7.76 -13.24
C ARG A 420 -10.61 6.94 -13.13
N PHE A 421 -11.47 7.24 -12.15
CA PHE A 421 -12.75 6.58 -11.98
C PHE A 421 -13.66 6.79 -13.20
N TYR A 422 -13.76 8.03 -13.69
CA TYR A 422 -14.50 8.36 -14.91
C TYR A 422 -13.99 7.58 -16.12
N ILE A 423 -12.67 7.62 -16.39
CA ILE A 423 -12.06 6.91 -17.54
C ILE A 423 -12.34 5.41 -17.47
N ASN A 424 -12.15 4.78 -16.31
CA ASN A 424 -12.38 3.34 -16.15
C ASN A 424 -13.83 2.92 -16.39
N ARG A 425 -14.79 3.77 -16.00
CA ARG A 425 -16.23 3.53 -16.24
C ARG A 425 -16.61 3.80 -17.70
N ALA A 426 -16.08 4.87 -18.28
CA ALA A 426 -16.26 5.21 -19.69
C ALA A 426 -15.71 4.12 -20.62
N LYS A 427 -14.51 3.57 -20.36
CA LYS A 427 -13.95 2.44 -21.14
C LYS A 427 -14.80 1.17 -21.09
N LYS A 428 -15.66 1.03 -20.07
CA LYS A 428 -16.65 -0.07 -19.94
C LYS A 428 -18.01 0.28 -20.57
N LEU A 429 -18.07 1.32 -21.40
CA LEU A 429 -19.29 1.83 -22.04
C LEU A 429 -20.41 2.20 -21.03
N ASN A 430 -20.03 2.56 -19.80
CA ASN A 430 -20.96 2.98 -18.76
C ASN A 430 -20.42 4.23 -18.04
N PRO A 431 -20.32 5.38 -18.74
CA PRO A 431 -19.81 6.62 -18.14
C PRO A 431 -20.74 7.07 -16.99
N PRO A 432 -20.20 7.43 -15.82
CA PRO A 432 -21.01 7.87 -14.70
C PRO A 432 -21.65 9.23 -15.03
N SER A 433 -22.85 9.49 -14.52
CA SER A 433 -23.43 10.83 -14.61
C SER A 433 -22.65 11.82 -13.71
N LYS A 434 -22.83 13.12 -13.95
CA LYS A 434 -22.25 14.17 -13.09
C LYS A 434 -22.63 14.00 -11.62
N ARG A 435 -23.85 13.52 -11.37
CA ARG A 435 -24.40 13.28 -10.03
C ARG A 435 -23.75 12.06 -9.39
N ASP A 436 -23.62 10.96 -10.14
CA ASP A 436 -22.95 9.74 -9.63
C ASP A 436 -21.50 10.03 -9.23
N LEU A 437 -20.79 10.85 -10.00
CA LEU A 437 -19.41 11.22 -9.69
C LEU A 437 -19.33 12.18 -8.48
N ALA A 438 -20.27 13.12 -8.36
CA ALA A 438 -20.38 14.01 -7.21
C ALA A 438 -20.67 13.22 -5.92
N ASP A 439 -21.65 12.31 -5.96
CA ASP A 439 -22.04 11.45 -4.84
C ASP A 439 -20.90 10.50 -4.44
N TRP A 440 -20.18 9.94 -5.41
CA TRP A 440 -19.04 9.06 -5.15
C TRP A 440 -17.84 9.80 -4.52
N THR A 441 -17.59 11.04 -4.93
CA THR A 441 -16.45 11.82 -4.42
C THR A 441 -16.77 12.64 -3.16
N GLY A 442 -18.04 12.96 -2.93
CA GLY A 442 -18.47 13.90 -1.90
C GLY A 442 -18.15 15.37 -2.21
N PHE A 443 -17.99 15.72 -3.50
CA PHE A 443 -17.77 17.11 -3.96
C PHE A 443 -18.93 17.61 -4.82
N SER A 444 -18.93 18.91 -5.14
CA SER A 444 -20.02 19.54 -5.92
C SER A 444 -20.12 18.96 -7.34
N GLU A 445 -21.33 18.99 -7.92
CA GLU A 445 -21.56 18.58 -9.32
C GLU A 445 -20.72 19.40 -10.32
N THR A 446 -20.46 20.67 -10.03
CA THR A 446 -19.60 21.53 -10.86
C THR A 446 -18.16 21.03 -10.90
N TRP A 447 -17.60 20.68 -9.74
CA TRP A 447 -16.27 20.09 -9.66
C TRP A 447 -16.23 18.73 -10.34
N ALA A 448 -17.26 17.90 -10.16
CA ALA A 448 -17.37 16.60 -10.83
C ALA A 448 -17.42 16.76 -12.36
N LEU A 449 -18.16 17.74 -12.88
CA LEU A 449 -18.24 18.04 -14.31
C LEU A 449 -16.86 18.42 -14.88
N ASP A 450 -16.11 19.28 -14.20
CA ASP A 450 -14.74 19.65 -14.62
C ASP A 450 -13.82 18.42 -14.73
N ARG A 451 -13.93 17.49 -13.77
CA ARG A 451 -13.15 16.24 -13.78
C ARG A 451 -13.60 15.28 -14.88
N MET A 452 -14.90 15.24 -15.21
CA MET A 452 -15.40 14.48 -16.35
C MET A 452 -14.86 15.04 -17.67
N GLN A 453 -14.83 16.37 -17.84
CA GLN A 453 -14.27 17.02 -19.03
C GLN A 453 -12.78 16.73 -19.19
N GLU A 454 -12.02 16.79 -18.08
CA GLU A 454 -10.62 16.40 -18.05
C GLU A 454 -10.42 14.94 -18.45
N GLY A 455 -11.24 14.02 -17.92
CA GLY A 455 -11.21 12.61 -18.33
C GLY A 455 -11.58 12.38 -19.80
N ARG A 456 -12.53 13.16 -20.35
CA ARG A 456 -12.89 13.12 -21.78
C ARG A 456 -11.73 13.58 -22.65
N GLN A 457 -11.04 14.66 -22.26
CA GLN A 457 -9.89 15.17 -23.00
C GLN A 457 -8.77 14.12 -23.07
N ILE A 458 -8.43 13.49 -21.94
CA ILE A 458 -7.42 12.42 -21.89
C ILE A 458 -7.82 11.24 -22.80
N MET A 459 -9.09 10.83 -22.77
CA MET A 459 -9.56 9.75 -23.65
C MET A 459 -9.54 10.15 -25.13
N ALA A 460 -9.85 11.41 -25.45
CA ALA A 460 -9.77 11.92 -26.82
C ALA A 460 -8.32 11.93 -27.34
N GLU A 461 -7.34 12.26 -26.49
CA GLU A 461 -5.91 12.13 -26.80
C GLU A 461 -5.50 10.66 -27.04
N GLU A 462 -6.16 9.70 -26.39
CA GLU A 462 -6.01 8.26 -26.65
C GLU A 462 -6.78 7.77 -27.90
N GLY A 463 -7.41 8.67 -28.67
CA GLY A 463 -8.14 8.35 -29.90
C GLY A 463 -9.61 7.94 -29.70
N TRP A 464 -10.15 8.03 -28.49
CA TRP A 464 -11.58 7.80 -28.25
C TRP A 464 -12.41 8.96 -28.80
N THR A 465 -13.59 8.65 -29.34
CA THR A 465 -14.56 9.66 -29.75
C THR A 465 -15.77 9.64 -28.83
N PHE A 466 -16.50 10.76 -28.70
CA PHE A 466 -17.69 10.85 -27.85
C PHE A 466 -18.88 11.31 -28.68
N ASP A 467 -20.02 10.64 -28.53
CA ASP A 467 -21.25 11.06 -29.21
C ASP A 467 -21.87 12.31 -28.54
N LYS A 468 -22.96 12.82 -29.12
CA LYS A 468 -23.72 13.97 -28.58
C LYS A 468 -24.28 13.73 -27.17
N ASN A 469 -24.46 12.48 -26.76
CA ASN A 469 -24.93 12.10 -25.43
C ASN A 469 -23.76 11.90 -24.45
N GLY A 470 -22.51 12.04 -24.91
CA GLY A 470 -21.31 11.81 -24.13
C GLY A 470 -20.94 10.33 -23.97
N ALA A 471 -21.51 9.44 -24.77
CA ALA A 471 -21.15 8.03 -24.81
C ALA A 471 -19.80 7.84 -25.55
N PRO A 472 -18.81 7.19 -24.92
CA PRO A 472 -17.50 6.95 -25.53
C PRO A 472 -17.57 5.85 -26.59
N THR A 473 -16.94 6.07 -27.73
CA THR A 473 -16.70 5.08 -28.79
C THR A 473 -15.20 4.80 -28.85
N PRO A 474 -14.77 3.52 -28.77
CA PRO A 474 -13.34 3.17 -28.80
C PRO A 474 -12.70 3.61 -30.12
N PRO A 475 -11.39 3.94 -30.12
CA PRO A 475 -10.66 4.13 -31.36
C PRO A 475 -10.81 2.87 -32.23
N PRO A 476 -10.88 3.01 -33.57
CA PRO A 476 -10.81 1.85 -34.44
C PRO A 476 -9.55 1.05 -34.09
N PRO A 477 -9.62 -0.29 -34.06
CA PRO A 477 -8.42 -1.09 -33.83
C PRO A 477 -7.37 -0.62 -34.82
N VAL A 478 -6.23 -0.15 -34.31
CA VAL A 478 -5.08 0.20 -35.15
C VAL A 478 -4.82 -1.07 -35.94
N ALA A 479 -5.12 -1.05 -37.24
CA ALA A 479 -4.88 -2.19 -38.09
C ALA A 479 -3.43 -2.59 -37.82
N GLU A 480 -3.24 -3.79 -37.27
CA GLU A 480 -1.89 -4.32 -37.09
C GLU A 480 -1.19 -4.10 -38.42
N PRO A 481 -0.02 -3.45 -38.44
CA PRO A 481 0.66 -3.15 -39.69
C PRO A 481 0.72 -4.47 -40.42
N VAL A 482 -0.10 -4.60 -41.48
CA VAL A 482 -0.22 -5.82 -42.26
C VAL A 482 1.21 -6.09 -42.63
N ALA A 483 1.81 -7.12 -42.03
CA ALA A 483 3.19 -7.43 -42.28
C ALA A 483 3.24 -7.64 -43.78
N SER A 484 3.77 -6.64 -44.48
CA SER A 484 4.01 -6.68 -45.91
C SER A 484 4.98 -7.82 -46.09
N THR A 485 4.41 -9.02 -46.21
CA THR A 485 5.09 -10.22 -46.60
C THR A 485 5.31 -10.03 -48.10
N SER A 486 6.22 -9.12 -48.44
CA SER A 486 6.87 -9.11 -49.73
C SER A 486 7.65 -10.40 -49.82
N ALA A 487 6.94 -11.46 -50.22
CA ALA A 487 7.55 -12.70 -50.63
C ALA A 487 8.51 -12.37 -51.79
N PRO A 488 9.79 -12.76 -51.71
CA PRO A 488 10.69 -12.62 -52.85
C PRO A 488 10.17 -13.53 -53.97
N ALA A 489 9.72 -12.91 -55.06
CA ALA A 489 9.41 -13.61 -56.31
C ALA A 489 10.66 -14.39 -56.73
N THR A 490 10.57 -15.72 -56.65
CA THR A 490 11.59 -16.63 -57.17
C THR A 490 11.56 -16.51 -58.69
N VAL A 491 12.51 -15.76 -59.24
CA VAL A 491 12.78 -15.68 -60.67
C VAL A 491 13.31 -17.04 -61.12
N ASN A 492 12.42 -17.90 -61.62
CA ASN A 492 12.81 -19.05 -62.42
C ASN A 492 13.27 -18.55 -63.79
N GLY A 493 14.59 -18.41 -63.94
CA GLY A 493 15.23 -18.21 -65.23
C GLY A 493 15.07 -19.45 -66.10
N SER A 494 14.02 -19.48 -66.93
CA SER A 494 13.93 -20.35 -68.09
C SER A 494 14.76 -19.72 -69.21
N VAL A 495 16.01 -20.16 -69.32
CA VAL A 495 16.83 -19.94 -70.52
C VAL A 495 16.41 -21.01 -71.52
N ASN A 496 15.66 -20.62 -72.55
CA ASN A 496 15.68 -21.29 -73.85
C ASN A 496 15.04 -20.42 -74.94
N GLY A 497 15.83 -20.17 -75.98
CA GLY A 497 15.35 -19.95 -77.34
C GLY A 497 14.97 -18.53 -77.72
N HIS A 498 15.90 -17.80 -78.34
CA HIS A 498 15.55 -16.87 -79.43
C HIS A 498 16.51 -17.07 -80.60
N SER A 499 15.99 -17.76 -81.60
CA SER A 499 16.45 -17.75 -82.99
C SER A 499 15.94 -16.50 -83.70
N SER A 500 16.78 -15.98 -84.60
CA SER A 500 16.40 -15.42 -85.91
C SER A 500 15.50 -14.18 -85.97
N THR A 501 16.11 -13.04 -86.32
CA THR A 501 15.73 -12.06 -87.37
C THR A 501 16.87 -11.02 -87.39
N GLY A 502 17.59 -10.71 -88.47
CA GLY A 502 17.12 -10.44 -89.83
C GLY A 502 16.73 -8.97 -89.95
N GLY A 503 17.49 -8.16 -90.69
CA GLY A 503 16.99 -6.92 -91.30
C GLY A 503 17.70 -5.60 -90.93
N ASP A 504 18.46 -5.12 -91.90
CA ASP A 504 18.51 -3.73 -92.43
C ASP A 504 18.90 -2.55 -91.52
N SER A 505 20.08 -1.99 -91.78
CA SER A 505 20.33 -0.62 -92.31
C SER A 505 21.81 -0.40 -92.57
#